data_AF-A0A2W6Y8W5-F1
#
_entry.id   AF-A0A2W6Y8W5-F1
#
_cell.length_a   1.000
_cell.length_b   1.000
_cell.length_c   1.000
_cell.angle_alpha   90.00
_cell.angle_beta   90.00
_cell.angle_gamma   90.00
#
_symmetry.space_group_name_H-M   'P 1'
#
loop_
_entity.id
_entity.type
_entity.pdbx_description
1 polymer ?
#
loop_
_entity_poly.entity_id
_entity_poly.type
_entity_poly.pdbx_seq_one_letter_code
_entity_poly.pdbx_strand_id
1 'polypeptide(L)'
;MYDYGARMHIPDGMDWVESKNGDVTWRDDVTAKNYKDKGVLQKGETYRGTYYERAKTWDNKHHKGLVLEMYHTSGKMDYSPAKEVNVEISGEMRNSKIGDVDVKLNATFENGKTKNIGSYEAVAGGFGNGAPENGEYTVDSYQDRSPNGWYNKGMNRDGVGFSFNLNPQFSTGRSLLRIHPDGNNEGTLGCIGMSGDKIVLTNFRDTLRSMIKTGGPVPVNINIQNNPNNNGRSGTKIPNVNE
;
A
#
# COMPACT_ATOMS: atom_id res chain seq x y z
N MET A 1 46.99 -1.72 34.57
CA MET A 1 45.80 -2.37 35.15
C MET A 1 44.65 -2.15 34.17
N TYR A 2 44.19 -3.26 33.60
CA TYR A 2 43.02 -3.51 32.74
C TYR A 2 42.88 -2.75 31.41
N ASP A 3 43.45 -3.38 30.40
CA ASP A 3 42.97 -3.46 29.02
C ASP A 3 41.56 -4.08 28.98
N TYR A 4 40.65 -3.49 28.18
CA TYR A 4 39.56 -4.20 27.51
C TYR A 4 39.24 -3.51 26.17
N GLY A 5 40.20 -3.59 25.25
CA GLY A 5 39.91 -3.65 23.83
C GLY A 5 39.15 -4.93 23.51
N ALA A 6 37.81 -4.88 23.52
CA ALA A 6 36.99 -5.88 22.87
C ALA A 6 36.44 -5.29 21.57
N ARG A 7 37.27 -5.29 20.51
CA ARG A 7 36.71 -5.36 19.16
C ARG A 7 36.02 -6.71 19.09
N MET A 8 34.69 -6.71 19.15
CA MET A 8 33.91 -7.90 18.78
C MET A 8 34.39 -8.32 17.39
N HIS A 9 35.05 -9.47 17.33
CA HIS A 9 35.34 -10.16 16.09
C HIS A 9 33.98 -10.59 15.54
N ILE A 10 33.37 -9.76 14.69
CA ILE A 10 32.27 -10.20 13.84
C ILE A 10 32.96 -11.16 12.86
N PRO A 11 32.63 -12.46 12.88
CA PRO A 11 33.18 -13.39 11.90
C PRO A 11 32.93 -12.83 10.49
N ASP A 12 33.90 -13.01 9.59
CA ASP A 12 33.75 -12.59 8.20
C ASP A 12 32.39 -13.04 7.64
N GLY A 13 31.60 -12.05 7.21
CA GLY A 13 30.46 -12.17 6.29
C GLY A 13 29.40 -13.19 6.67
N MET A 14 28.42 -12.77 7.46
CA MET A 14 27.11 -13.43 7.49
C MET A 14 26.11 -12.43 6.91
N ASP A 15 25.16 -12.88 6.09
CA ASP A 15 24.17 -12.02 5.45
C ASP A 15 22.75 -12.51 5.70
N TRP A 16 21.79 -11.57 5.65
CA TRP A 16 20.38 -11.89 5.75
C TRP A 16 19.89 -12.56 4.46
N VAL A 17 19.15 -13.65 4.63
CA VAL A 17 18.47 -14.37 3.55
C VAL A 17 17.00 -14.47 3.89
N GLU A 18 16.15 -14.19 2.91
CA GLU A 18 14.70 -14.36 3.03
C GLU A 18 14.25 -15.61 2.28
N SER A 19 13.57 -16.50 2.98
CA SER A 19 12.98 -17.71 2.40
C SER A 19 11.79 -17.38 1.50
N LYS A 20 11.36 -18.35 0.69
CA LYS A 20 10.15 -18.23 -0.13
C LYS A 20 8.89 -17.88 0.70
N ASN A 21 8.86 -18.27 1.98
CA ASN A 21 7.74 -18.02 2.88
C ASN A 21 7.86 -16.67 3.62
N GLY A 22 8.95 -15.92 3.38
CA GLY A 22 9.21 -14.63 4.02
C GLY A 22 9.88 -14.72 5.39
N ASP A 23 10.41 -15.89 5.76
CA ASP A 23 11.24 -16.00 6.97
C ASP A 23 12.63 -15.46 6.68
N VAL A 24 13.15 -14.63 7.58
CA VAL A 24 14.45 -13.98 7.38
C VAL A 24 15.43 -14.55 8.39
N THR A 25 16.53 -15.10 7.89
CA THR A 25 17.56 -15.79 8.69
C THR A 25 18.93 -15.18 8.43
N TRP A 26 19.75 -15.12 9.48
CA TRP A 26 21.14 -14.72 9.41
C TRP A 26 21.98 -15.96 9.12
N ARG A 27 22.52 -16.05 7.90
CA ARG A 27 23.19 -17.26 7.42
C ARG A 27 24.70 -17.06 7.36
N ASP A 28 25.42 -18.02 7.92
CA ASP A 28 26.89 -18.05 7.97
C ASP A 28 27.54 -18.59 6.70
N ASP A 29 26.76 -19.25 5.86
CA ASP A 29 27.19 -19.80 4.58
C ASP A 29 26.87 -18.89 3.38
N VAL A 30 26.25 -17.74 3.62
CA VAL A 30 25.83 -16.78 2.58
C VAL A 30 26.48 -15.42 2.82
N THR A 31 27.08 -14.89 1.75
CA THR A 31 27.78 -13.60 1.72
C THR A 31 27.53 -12.86 0.42
N ALA A 32 27.80 -11.56 0.40
CA ALA A 32 27.86 -10.74 -0.82
C ALA A 32 28.77 -11.31 -1.93
N LYS A 33 29.75 -12.15 -1.58
CA LYS A 33 30.70 -12.74 -2.53
C LYS A 33 30.18 -14.01 -3.19
N ASN A 34 29.43 -14.84 -2.46
CA ASN A 34 29.05 -16.19 -2.90
C ASN A 34 27.54 -16.37 -3.13
N TYR A 35 26.67 -15.40 -2.84
CA TYR A 35 25.21 -15.59 -2.96
C TYR A 35 24.72 -15.97 -4.37
N LYS A 36 25.53 -15.71 -5.41
CA LYS A 36 25.27 -16.10 -6.80
C LYS A 36 25.80 -17.48 -7.16
N ASP A 37 26.64 -18.06 -6.30
CA ASP A 37 27.23 -19.37 -6.55
C ASP A 37 26.17 -20.46 -6.45
N LYS A 38 26.26 -21.42 -7.35
CA LYS A 38 25.28 -22.50 -7.46
C LYS A 38 25.23 -23.29 -6.15
N GLY A 39 24.05 -23.33 -5.54
CA GLY A 39 23.79 -24.11 -4.32
C GLY A 39 23.94 -23.34 -3.01
N VAL A 40 24.39 -22.08 -3.04
CA VAL A 40 24.47 -21.23 -1.85
C VAL A 40 23.07 -20.80 -1.38
N LEU A 41 22.29 -20.23 -2.30
CA LEU A 41 20.87 -19.98 -2.07
C LEU A 41 20.04 -21.21 -2.45
N GLN A 42 19.13 -21.58 -1.56
CA GLN A 42 18.10 -22.59 -1.79
C GLN A 42 17.03 -22.05 -2.74
N LYS A 43 16.27 -22.96 -3.35
CA LYS A 43 15.24 -22.59 -4.34
C LYS A 43 14.19 -21.67 -3.71
N GLY A 44 14.12 -20.43 -4.23
CA GLY A 44 13.16 -19.42 -3.79
C GLY A 44 13.65 -18.54 -2.65
N GLU A 45 14.89 -18.71 -2.20
CA GLU A 45 15.53 -17.75 -1.29
C GLU A 45 15.95 -16.48 -2.03
N THR A 46 15.93 -15.37 -1.29
CA THR A 46 16.37 -14.06 -1.75
C THR A 46 17.47 -13.54 -0.83
N TYR A 47 18.61 -13.19 -1.41
CA TYR A 47 19.68 -12.52 -0.70
C TYR A 47 19.25 -11.09 -0.32
N ARG A 48 19.41 -10.72 0.96
CA ARG A 48 19.07 -9.40 1.51
C ARG A 48 20.29 -8.61 1.99
N GLY A 49 21.43 -9.27 2.20
CA GLY A 49 22.70 -8.64 2.58
C GLY A 49 22.83 -8.34 4.07
N THR A 50 23.82 -7.53 4.44
CA THR A 50 24.17 -7.29 5.85
C THR A 50 23.15 -6.44 6.60
N TYR A 51 22.39 -5.61 5.87
CA TYR A 51 21.34 -4.76 6.43
C TYR A 51 20.09 -4.81 5.56
N TYR A 52 18.94 -5.03 6.18
CA TYR A 52 17.67 -5.11 5.48
C TYR A 52 16.54 -4.51 6.31
N GLU A 53 15.61 -3.84 5.65
CA GLU A 53 14.40 -3.33 6.29
C GLU A 53 13.19 -3.74 5.47
N ARG A 54 12.09 -4.07 6.16
CA ARG A 54 10.79 -4.23 5.51
C ARG A 54 9.65 -3.84 6.43
N ALA A 55 8.60 -3.30 5.84
CA ALA A 55 7.33 -3.13 6.53
C ALA A 55 6.52 -4.43 6.44
N LYS A 56 5.99 -4.90 7.57
CA LYS A 56 5.21 -6.14 7.64
C LYS A 56 4.09 -6.00 8.67
N THR A 57 2.90 -6.53 8.36
CA THR A 57 1.84 -6.63 9.38
C THR A 57 2.12 -7.84 10.27
N TRP A 58 2.12 -7.61 11.58
CA TRP A 58 2.18 -8.65 12.60
C TRP A 58 0.81 -8.87 13.23
N ASP A 59 0.52 -10.12 13.57
CA ASP A 59 -0.55 -10.50 14.49
C ASP A 59 0.00 -11.60 15.41
N ASN A 60 0.77 -11.18 16.41
CA ASN A 60 1.43 -12.08 17.35
C ASN A 60 1.45 -11.48 18.76
N LYS A 61 2.08 -12.19 19.70
CA LYS A 61 2.17 -11.77 21.11
C LYS A 61 2.97 -10.49 21.37
N HIS A 62 3.82 -10.08 20.42
CA HIS A 62 4.69 -8.91 20.54
C HIS A 62 4.02 -7.64 20.01
N HIS A 63 3.30 -7.75 18.89
CA HIS A 63 2.57 -6.64 18.31
C HIS A 63 1.44 -7.13 17.40
N LYS A 64 0.41 -6.30 17.28
CA LYS A 64 -0.70 -6.47 16.34
C LYS A 64 -0.83 -5.20 15.52
N GLY A 65 -0.39 -5.23 14.27
CA GLY A 65 -0.29 -4.04 13.44
C GLY A 65 0.91 -4.05 12.50
N LEU A 66 1.02 -2.98 11.72
CA LEU A 66 2.16 -2.75 10.84
C LEU A 66 3.41 -2.43 11.67
N VAL A 67 4.52 -3.11 11.39
CA VAL A 67 5.84 -2.80 11.96
C VAL A 67 6.87 -2.63 10.85
N LEU A 68 7.94 -1.88 11.15
CA LEU A 68 9.18 -1.88 10.39
C LEU A 68 10.15 -2.85 11.04
N GLU A 69 10.39 -3.98 10.39
CA GLU A 69 11.45 -4.92 10.77
C GLU A 69 12.79 -4.37 10.28
N MET A 70 13.79 -4.35 11.16
CA MET A 70 15.14 -3.87 10.89
C MET A 70 16.13 -4.97 11.23
N TYR A 71 16.83 -5.43 10.21
CA TYR A 71 17.78 -6.54 10.26
C TYR A 71 19.18 -5.97 10.19
N HIS A 72 19.89 -5.97 11.33
CA HIS A 72 21.16 -5.27 11.50
C HIS A 72 22.36 -6.11 11.07
N THR A 73 23.48 -5.43 10.80
CA THR A 73 24.78 -6.04 10.44
C THR A 73 25.37 -6.90 11.56
N SER A 74 24.81 -6.83 12.77
CA SER A 74 25.18 -7.67 13.91
C SER A 74 24.41 -8.98 14.00
N GLY A 75 23.58 -9.33 13.00
CA GLY A 75 22.68 -10.48 13.05
C GLY A 75 21.51 -10.34 14.04
N LYS A 76 21.25 -9.12 14.52
CA LYS A 76 20.11 -8.81 15.39
C LYS A 76 18.96 -8.24 14.57
N MET A 77 17.74 -8.59 14.94
CA MET A 77 16.53 -7.97 14.39
C MET A 77 15.86 -7.14 15.49
N ASP A 78 15.54 -5.89 15.14
CA ASP A 78 14.71 -4.98 15.92
C ASP A 78 13.44 -4.65 15.12
N TYR A 79 12.41 -4.12 15.79
CA TYR A 79 11.21 -3.64 15.12
C TYR A 79 10.73 -2.31 15.68
N SER A 80 10.02 -1.56 14.84
CA SER A 80 9.34 -0.33 15.24
C SER A 80 7.87 -0.39 14.79
N PRO A 81 6.89 -0.29 15.70
CA PRO A 81 5.48 -0.14 15.35
C PRO A 81 5.22 1.07 14.46
N ALA A 82 4.19 0.97 13.61
CA ALA A 82 3.67 2.11 12.88
C ALA A 82 3.02 3.09 13.85
N LYS A 83 3.42 4.35 13.77
CA LYS A 83 2.86 5.46 14.53
C LYS A 83 1.71 6.11 13.76
N GLU A 84 1.92 6.36 12.47
CA GLU A 84 0.98 7.03 11.58
C GLU A 84 0.98 6.33 10.22
N VAL A 85 -0.19 6.27 9.58
CA VAL A 85 -0.36 5.77 8.21
C VAL A 85 -1.18 6.77 7.42
N ASN A 86 -0.92 6.87 6.11
CA ASN A 86 -1.69 7.72 5.21
C ASN A 86 -1.72 7.15 3.79
N VAL A 87 -2.66 7.65 3.00
CA VAL A 87 -2.73 7.44 1.56
C VAL A 87 -2.50 8.76 0.84
N GLU A 88 -1.62 8.77 -0.14
CA GLU A 88 -1.46 9.89 -1.07
C GLU A 88 -1.99 9.47 -2.43
N ILE A 89 -2.87 10.28 -3.00
CA ILE A 89 -3.39 10.09 -4.36
C ILE A 89 -2.98 11.29 -5.18
N SER A 90 -2.11 11.08 -6.16
CA SER A 90 -1.56 12.18 -6.95
C SER A 90 -1.36 11.80 -8.39
N GLY A 91 -1.44 12.78 -9.29
CA GLY A 91 -1.25 12.55 -10.72
C GLY A 91 -1.73 13.76 -11.51
N GLU A 92 -2.24 13.52 -12.71
CA GLU A 92 -2.70 14.58 -13.60
C GLU A 92 -4.01 14.20 -14.31
N MET A 93 -4.90 15.18 -14.50
CA MET A 93 -6.06 15.02 -15.34
C MET A 93 -5.64 14.85 -16.81
N ARG A 94 -5.89 13.68 -17.38
CA ARG A 94 -5.77 13.42 -18.83
C ARG A 94 -6.77 14.28 -19.61
N ASN A 95 -7.95 14.50 -19.04
CA ASN A 95 -9.00 15.40 -19.56
C ASN A 95 -9.96 15.80 -18.43
N SER A 96 -11.05 16.51 -18.73
CA SER A 96 -12.00 17.00 -17.71
C SER A 96 -12.80 15.91 -16.96
N LYS A 97 -12.62 14.63 -17.29
CA LYS A 97 -13.33 13.48 -16.70
C LYS A 97 -12.40 12.38 -16.20
N ILE A 98 -11.18 12.25 -16.69
CA ILE A 98 -10.29 11.14 -16.36
C ILE A 98 -8.95 11.71 -15.93
N GLY A 99 -8.47 11.30 -14.76
CA GLY A 99 -7.11 11.56 -14.30
C GLY A 99 -6.33 10.27 -14.09
N ASP A 100 -5.09 10.29 -14.54
CA ASP A 100 -4.13 9.21 -14.31
C ASP A 100 -3.42 9.50 -12.98
N VAL A 101 -3.56 8.59 -12.02
CA VAL A 101 -3.08 8.82 -10.64
C VAL A 101 -2.33 7.62 -10.09
N ASP A 102 -1.37 7.90 -9.23
CA ASP A 102 -0.76 6.94 -8.33
C ASP A 102 -1.42 7.03 -6.95
N VAL A 103 -1.71 5.87 -6.37
CA VAL A 103 -2.13 5.69 -4.98
C VAL A 103 -0.94 5.13 -4.20
N LYS A 104 -0.41 5.92 -3.28
CA LYS A 104 0.72 5.55 -2.42
C LYS A 104 0.24 5.31 -1.00
N LEU A 105 0.60 4.17 -0.44
CA LEU A 105 0.35 3.84 0.96
C LEU A 105 1.64 4.10 1.74
N ASN A 106 1.60 4.99 2.73
CA ASN A 106 2.77 5.39 3.51
C ASN A 106 2.57 5.08 4.99
N ALA A 107 3.67 4.82 5.69
CA ALA A 107 3.71 4.63 7.13
C ALA A 107 4.91 5.35 7.74
N THR A 108 4.67 6.10 8.82
CA THR A 108 5.68 6.64 9.72
C THR A 108 5.73 5.78 10.97
N PHE A 109 6.91 5.31 11.35
CA PHE A 109 7.13 4.40 12.47
C PHE A 109 7.59 5.16 13.71
N GLU A 110 7.44 4.55 14.89
CA GLU A 110 7.82 5.15 16.18
C GLU A 110 9.29 5.60 16.25
N ASN A 111 10.17 4.95 15.50
CA ASN A 111 11.57 5.34 15.35
C ASN A 111 11.80 6.55 14.42
N GLY A 112 10.74 7.19 13.93
CA GLY A 112 10.78 8.38 13.08
C GLY A 112 11.02 8.10 11.60
N LYS A 113 11.22 6.84 11.17
CA LYS A 113 11.36 6.50 9.75
C LYS A 113 10.00 6.52 9.06
N THR A 114 9.97 6.98 7.81
CA THR A 114 8.81 6.86 6.92
C THR A 114 9.13 5.92 5.79
N LYS A 115 8.19 5.04 5.43
CA LYS A 115 8.30 4.13 4.28
C LYS A 115 7.05 4.25 3.41
N ASN A 116 7.26 4.24 2.10
CA ASN A 116 6.23 3.82 1.16
C ASN A 116 6.08 2.30 1.29
N ILE A 117 4.89 1.82 1.61
CA ILE A 117 4.58 0.40 1.76
C ILE A 117 3.81 -0.17 0.57
N GLY A 118 3.39 0.69 -0.37
CA GLY A 118 2.81 0.31 -1.64
C GLY A 118 2.62 1.51 -2.57
N SER A 119 2.72 1.27 -3.88
CA SER A 119 2.45 2.24 -4.94
C SER A 119 1.66 1.53 -6.03
N TYR A 120 0.52 2.10 -6.42
CA TYR A 120 -0.46 1.46 -7.29
C TYR A 120 -1.02 2.48 -8.28
N GLU A 121 -1.11 2.09 -9.55
CA GLU A 121 -1.77 2.91 -10.57
C GLU A 121 -3.30 2.86 -10.40
N ALA A 122 -3.95 3.98 -10.66
CA ALA A 122 -5.40 4.10 -10.62
C ALA A 122 -5.90 5.22 -11.55
N VAL A 123 -7.21 5.28 -11.72
CA VAL A 123 -7.92 6.28 -12.49
C VAL A 123 -8.86 7.07 -11.59
N ALA A 124 -8.67 8.39 -11.54
CA ALA A 124 -9.65 9.30 -10.96
C ALA A 124 -10.78 9.55 -11.97
N GLY A 125 -11.90 8.85 -11.78
CA GLY A 125 -13.02 8.88 -12.73
C GLY A 125 -14.01 9.99 -12.42
N GLY A 126 -14.49 10.65 -13.48
CA GLY A 126 -15.34 11.84 -13.39
C GLY A 126 -16.61 11.82 -14.24
N PHE A 127 -17.08 10.62 -14.59
CA PHE A 127 -18.29 10.44 -15.40
C PHE A 127 -19.57 10.77 -14.64
N GLY A 128 -19.60 10.59 -13.32
CA GLY A 128 -20.73 10.98 -12.47
C GLY A 128 -20.73 12.48 -12.16
N ASN A 129 -20.75 12.81 -10.87
CA ASN A 129 -20.80 14.20 -10.40
C ASN A 129 -19.45 14.95 -10.53
N GLY A 130 -18.54 14.51 -11.43
CA GLY A 130 -17.16 14.97 -11.61
C GLY A 130 -16.12 14.00 -11.04
N ALA A 131 -14.82 14.28 -11.20
CA ALA A 131 -13.73 13.52 -10.55
C ALA A 131 -13.59 13.91 -9.07
N PRO A 132 -13.09 13.04 -8.16
CA PRO A 132 -12.80 13.43 -6.77
C PRO A 132 -12.04 14.75 -6.71
N GLU A 133 -12.43 15.66 -5.82
CA GLU A 133 -11.78 16.97 -5.70
C GLU A 133 -10.48 16.84 -4.92
N ASN A 134 -9.54 17.75 -5.15
CA ASN A 134 -8.32 17.81 -4.34
C ASN A 134 -8.67 18.22 -2.91
N GLY A 135 -7.93 17.67 -1.95
CA GLY A 135 -8.11 17.98 -0.54
C GLY A 135 -7.94 16.77 0.37
N GLU A 136 -8.30 16.98 1.63
CA GLU A 136 -8.17 16.00 2.69
C GLU A 136 -9.43 15.12 2.77
N TYR A 137 -9.20 13.82 2.90
CA TYR A 137 -10.21 12.78 3.03
C TYR A 137 -9.80 11.82 4.15
N THR A 138 -10.73 10.95 4.53
CA THR A 138 -10.40 9.69 5.19
C THR A 138 -10.86 8.52 4.33
N VAL A 139 -10.20 7.37 4.47
CA VAL A 139 -10.65 6.12 3.86
C VAL A 139 -10.94 5.09 4.95
N ASP A 140 -12.10 4.44 4.84
CA ASP A 140 -12.58 3.45 5.81
C ASP A 140 -13.47 2.37 5.15
N SER A 141 -14.09 1.54 6.00
CA SER A 141 -15.17 0.61 5.65
C SER A 141 -14.93 -0.28 4.43
N TYR A 142 -14.16 -1.36 4.62
CA TYR A 142 -14.01 -2.43 3.62
C TYR A 142 -15.34 -3.14 3.33
N GLN A 143 -15.68 -3.27 2.05
CA GLN A 143 -16.76 -4.11 1.56
C GLN A 143 -16.22 -5.09 0.51
N ASP A 144 -16.59 -6.37 0.63
CA ASP A 144 -16.24 -7.38 -0.37
C ASP A 144 -17.16 -7.27 -1.59
N ARG A 145 -16.59 -6.97 -2.76
CA ARG A 145 -17.28 -6.86 -4.05
C ARG A 145 -16.93 -8.03 -4.99
N SER A 146 -16.26 -9.06 -4.47
CA SER A 146 -15.92 -10.27 -5.22
C SER A 146 -17.18 -11.06 -5.61
N PRO A 147 -17.10 -12.03 -6.55
CA PRO A 147 -18.26 -12.84 -6.94
C PRO A 147 -18.90 -13.63 -5.79
N ASN A 148 -18.12 -13.91 -4.73
CA ASN A 148 -18.60 -14.60 -3.53
C ASN A 148 -19.04 -13.62 -2.42
N GLY A 149 -18.90 -12.32 -2.63
CA GLY A 149 -19.27 -11.26 -1.69
C GLY A 149 -20.54 -10.51 -2.12
N TRP A 150 -20.65 -9.23 -1.73
CA TRP A 150 -21.69 -8.34 -2.25
C TRP A 150 -21.30 -7.84 -3.64
N TYR A 151 -21.39 -8.77 -4.59
CA TYR A 151 -20.86 -8.64 -5.94
C TYR A 151 -21.33 -7.36 -6.62
N ASN A 152 -20.39 -6.65 -7.23
CA ASN A 152 -20.63 -5.54 -8.13
C ASN A 152 -19.64 -5.66 -9.29
N LYS A 153 -20.16 -5.73 -10.52
CA LYS A 153 -19.32 -5.92 -11.71
C LYS A 153 -18.38 -4.76 -11.96
N GLY A 154 -18.82 -3.51 -11.74
CA GLY A 154 -17.99 -2.32 -11.94
C GLY A 154 -16.90 -2.13 -10.89
N MET A 155 -17.07 -2.72 -9.70
CA MET A 155 -16.09 -2.69 -8.61
C MET A 155 -15.31 -4.01 -8.50
N ASN A 156 -15.19 -4.74 -9.61
CA ASN A 156 -14.56 -6.05 -9.66
C ASN A 156 -13.75 -6.24 -10.94
N ARG A 157 -12.49 -6.65 -10.80
CA ARG A 157 -11.60 -6.97 -11.91
C ARG A 157 -10.80 -8.22 -11.58
N ASP A 158 -10.69 -9.13 -12.57
CA ASP A 158 -9.98 -10.41 -12.43
C ASP A 158 -10.41 -11.25 -11.22
N GLY A 159 -11.69 -11.16 -10.84
CA GLY A 159 -12.28 -11.84 -9.68
C GLY A 159 -11.96 -11.19 -8.34
N VAL A 160 -11.19 -10.09 -8.32
CA VAL A 160 -10.91 -9.28 -7.13
C VAL A 160 -11.88 -8.11 -7.10
N GLY A 161 -12.77 -8.11 -6.11
CA GLY A 161 -13.68 -6.99 -5.88
C GLY A 161 -13.60 -6.49 -4.46
N PHE A 162 -13.48 -5.17 -4.31
CA PHE A 162 -13.53 -4.49 -3.03
C PHE A 162 -14.05 -3.08 -3.20
N SER A 163 -14.54 -2.46 -2.13
CA SER A 163 -14.69 -1.03 -2.06
C SER A 163 -14.39 -0.51 -0.66
N PHE A 164 -13.74 0.65 -0.60
CA PHE A 164 -13.53 1.44 0.61
C PHE A 164 -14.23 2.79 0.44
N ASN A 165 -14.85 3.31 1.49
CA ASN A 165 -15.45 4.64 1.43
C ASN A 165 -14.34 5.71 1.46
N LEU A 166 -14.48 6.74 0.65
CA LEU A 166 -13.58 7.89 0.59
C LEU A 166 -14.35 9.13 1.02
N ASN A 167 -14.08 9.61 2.23
CA ASN A 167 -14.93 10.56 2.94
C ASN A 167 -14.26 11.94 2.98
N PRO A 168 -14.77 12.96 2.27
CA PRO A 168 -14.17 14.29 2.27
C PRO A 168 -14.20 14.91 3.67
N GLN A 169 -13.10 15.53 4.09
CA GLN A 169 -12.97 16.28 5.34
C GLN A 169 -13.14 17.80 5.14
N PHE A 170 -13.74 18.18 4.02
CA PHE A 170 -14.04 19.56 3.62
C PHE A 170 -15.45 19.66 3.05
N SER A 171 -15.97 20.88 2.91
CA SER A 171 -17.30 21.11 2.34
C SER A 171 -17.28 20.85 0.84
N THR A 172 -18.08 19.89 0.39
CA THR A 172 -18.26 19.58 -1.03
C THR A 172 -19.67 19.02 -1.31
N GLY A 173 -20.19 19.26 -2.51
CA GLY A 173 -21.38 18.60 -3.07
C GLY A 173 -21.11 17.16 -3.57
N ARG A 174 -19.94 16.60 -3.26
CA ARG A 174 -19.53 15.24 -3.61
C ARG A 174 -19.80 14.27 -2.46
N SER A 175 -20.35 13.12 -2.81
CA SER A 175 -20.71 12.06 -1.86
C SER A 175 -20.55 10.69 -2.50
N LEU A 176 -20.57 9.64 -1.67
CA LEU A 176 -20.50 8.24 -2.11
C LEU A 176 -19.22 7.90 -2.90
N LEU A 177 -18.15 8.66 -2.67
CA LEU A 177 -16.86 8.42 -3.29
C LEU A 177 -16.23 7.17 -2.68
N ARG A 178 -15.48 6.42 -3.49
CA ARG A 178 -14.89 5.16 -3.08
C ARG A 178 -13.51 4.94 -3.70
N ILE A 179 -12.76 4.01 -3.14
CA ILE A 179 -11.62 3.37 -3.78
C ILE A 179 -12.01 1.91 -4.07
N HIS A 180 -11.98 1.48 -5.33
CA HIS A 180 -12.35 0.13 -5.76
C HIS A 180 -11.67 -0.24 -7.07
N PRO A 181 -11.57 -1.53 -7.46
CA PRO A 181 -11.10 -1.92 -8.80
C PRO A 181 -11.92 -1.26 -9.90
N ASP A 182 -11.26 -0.80 -10.96
CA ASP A 182 -11.94 -0.35 -12.18
C ASP A 182 -12.32 -1.57 -13.04
N GLY A 183 -13.53 -2.09 -12.83
CA GLY A 183 -14.02 -3.35 -13.38
C GLY A 183 -14.78 -3.26 -14.70
N ASN A 184 -15.07 -2.05 -15.18
CA ASN A 184 -15.86 -1.80 -16.38
C ASN A 184 -14.99 -1.09 -17.46
N ASN A 185 -15.61 -0.20 -18.25
CA ASN A 185 -14.89 0.75 -19.08
C ASN A 185 -14.08 1.68 -18.18
N GLU A 186 -12.90 2.08 -18.66
CA GLU A 186 -11.99 2.98 -17.95
C GLU A 186 -12.72 4.20 -17.36
N GLY A 187 -12.52 4.40 -16.06
CA GLY A 187 -13.05 5.49 -15.28
C GLY A 187 -14.36 5.17 -14.57
N THR A 188 -14.53 5.84 -13.43
CA THR A 188 -15.61 5.62 -12.46
C THR A 188 -16.65 6.76 -12.45
N LEU A 189 -17.73 6.59 -11.69
CA LEU A 189 -18.76 7.62 -11.45
C LEU A 189 -18.37 8.69 -10.42
N GLY A 190 -17.07 8.93 -10.23
CA GLY A 190 -16.57 9.89 -9.24
C GLY A 190 -15.63 9.29 -8.21
N CYS A 191 -15.17 8.06 -8.39
CA CYS A 191 -14.34 7.29 -7.46
C CYS A 191 -12.87 7.23 -7.93
N ILE A 192 -12.02 6.60 -7.11
CA ILE A 192 -10.68 6.17 -7.50
C ILE A 192 -10.75 4.70 -7.94
N GLY A 193 -10.62 4.47 -9.24
CA GLY A 193 -10.65 3.15 -9.87
C GLY A 193 -9.24 2.54 -9.90
N MET A 194 -8.96 1.57 -9.04
CA MET A 194 -7.68 0.88 -8.98
C MET A 194 -7.43 0.08 -10.27
N SER A 195 -6.26 0.30 -10.87
CA SER A 195 -5.78 -0.45 -12.02
C SER A 195 -4.91 -1.63 -11.57
N GLY A 196 -4.66 -2.56 -12.49
CA GLY A 196 -3.77 -3.69 -12.26
C GLY A 196 -4.47 -5.04 -12.30
N ASP A 197 -3.67 -6.09 -12.15
CA ASP A 197 -4.11 -7.47 -12.19
C ASP A 197 -4.54 -7.97 -10.80
N LYS A 198 -4.95 -9.24 -10.75
CA LYS A 198 -5.31 -9.93 -9.50
C LYS A 198 -4.28 -9.79 -8.37
N ILE A 199 -2.99 -9.80 -8.68
CA ILE A 199 -1.92 -9.72 -7.67
C ILE A 199 -1.88 -8.31 -7.08
N VAL A 200 -1.83 -7.29 -7.96
CA VAL A 200 -1.79 -5.88 -7.57
C VAL A 200 -3.04 -5.50 -6.76
N LEU A 201 -4.23 -5.85 -7.25
CA LEU A 201 -5.50 -5.52 -6.60
C LEU A 201 -5.66 -6.24 -5.25
N THR A 202 -5.22 -7.49 -5.15
CA THR A 202 -5.22 -8.25 -3.88
C THR A 202 -4.28 -7.60 -2.88
N ASN A 203 -3.06 -7.24 -3.31
CA ASN A 203 -2.07 -6.62 -2.45
C ASN A 203 -2.53 -5.24 -1.94
N PHE A 204 -3.07 -4.38 -2.80
CA PHE A 204 -3.65 -3.10 -2.38
C PHE A 204 -4.76 -3.30 -1.34
N ARG A 205 -5.76 -4.15 -1.68
CA ARG A 205 -6.91 -4.43 -0.81
C ARG A 205 -6.47 -4.88 0.57
N ASP A 206 -5.58 -5.87 0.63
CA ASP A 206 -5.17 -6.47 1.89
C ASP A 206 -4.33 -5.50 2.72
N THR A 207 -3.48 -4.70 2.08
CA THR A 207 -2.65 -3.69 2.74
C THR A 207 -3.51 -2.57 3.34
N LEU A 208 -4.38 -1.94 2.56
CA LEU A 208 -5.25 -0.87 3.05
C LEU A 208 -6.26 -1.39 4.10
N ARG A 209 -6.82 -2.58 3.89
CA ARG A 209 -7.70 -3.21 4.88
C ARG A 209 -6.98 -3.50 6.19
N SER A 210 -5.71 -3.91 6.14
CA SER A 210 -4.89 -4.12 7.34
C SER A 210 -4.71 -2.82 8.12
N MET A 211 -4.31 -1.73 7.44
CA MET A 211 -4.18 -0.40 8.05
C MET A 211 -5.47 0.03 8.76
N ILE A 212 -6.62 -0.12 8.08
CA ILE A 212 -7.91 0.27 8.64
C ILE A 212 -8.28 -0.59 9.86
N LYS A 213 -8.02 -1.90 9.81
CA LYS A 213 -8.32 -2.81 10.93
C LYS A 213 -7.50 -2.52 12.18
N THR A 214 -6.27 -2.03 12.02
CA THR A 214 -5.35 -1.83 13.14
C THR A 214 -5.42 -0.43 13.71
N GLY A 215 -5.70 0.59 12.88
CA GLY A 215 -5.67 2.00 13.27
C GLY A 215 -6.98 2.77 13.12
N GLY A 216 -8.02 2.18 12.52
CA GLY A 216 -9.26 2.90 12.17
C GLY A 216 -9.16 3.64 10.83
N PRO A 217 -10.01 4.66 10.58
CA PRO A 217 -9.98 5.43 9.34
C PRO A 217 -8.58 5.99 9.03
N VAL A 218 -8.14 5.84 7.79
CA VAL A 218 -6.80 6.27 7.35
C VAL A 218 -6.90 7.64 6.67
N PRO A 219 -6.10 8.65 7.04
CA PRO A 219 -6.02 9.92 6.32
C PRO A 219 -5.62 9.73 4.86
N VAL A 220 -6.27 10.48 3.97
CA VAL A 220 -5.98 10.47 2.53
C VAL A 220 -5.87 11.90 2.03
N ASN A 221 -4.78 12.22 1.32
CA ASN A 221 -4.66 13.48 0.61
C ASN A 221 -4.76 13.23 -0.90
N ILE A 222 -5.63 13.96 -1.58
CA ILE A 222 -5.78 13.93 -3.04
C ILE A 222 -5.22 15.21 -3.63
N ASN A 223 -4.24 15.08 -4.51
CA ASN A 223 -3.65 16.19 -5.26
C ASN A 223 -3.41 15.81 -6.72
N ILE A 224 -4.43 16.01 -7.54
CA ILE A 224 -4.40 15.75 -8.98
C ILE A 224 -4.23 17.08 -9.70
N GLN A 225 -3.18 17.19 -10.53
CA GLN A 225 -2.92 18.36 -11.35
C GLN A 225 -4.03 18.56 -12.37
N ASN A 226 -4.37 19.82 -12.64
CA ASN A 226 -5.45 20.20 -13.56
C ASN A 226 -6.84 19.66 -13.17
N ASN A 227 -7.03 19.26 -11.90
CA ASN A 227 -8.32 18.84 -11.37
C ASN A 227 -9.30 20.02 -11.37
N PRO A 228 -10.45 19.91 -12.02
CA PRO A 228 -11.40 21.00 -12.11
C PRO A 228 -12.10 21.33 -10.77
N ASN A 229 -11.98 20.49 -9.74
CA ASN A 229 -12.55 20.72 -8.40
C ASN A 229 -14.01 21.20 -8.44
N ASN A 230 -14.85 20.43 -9.12
CA ASN A 230 -16.17 20.89 -9.59
C ASN A 230 -17.24 21.04 -8.50
N ASN A 231 -16.96 20.79 -7.21
CA ASN A 231 -17.95 20.81 -6.11
C ASN A 231 -19.25 20.01 -6.38
N GLY A 232 -19.17 19.00 -7.25
CA GLY A 232 -20.37 18.37 -7.82
C GLY A 232 -21.02 19.19 -8.95
N ARG A 233 -21.36 18.52 -10.06
CA ARG A 233 -22.07 19.09 -11.23
C ARG A 233 -23.58 19.31 -11.00
N SER A 234 -24.01 19.64 -9.79
CA SER A 234 -25.42 19.92 -9.45
C SER A 234 -26.41 18.87 -9.99
N GLY A 235 -26.06 17.58 -9.93
CA GLY A 235 -27.00 16.49 -10.26
C GLY A 235 -27.09 16.08 -11.73
N THR A 236 -26.26 16.63 -12.62
CA THR A 236 -26.20 16.17 -14.03
C THR A 236 -25.58 14.77 -14.10
N LYS A 237 -26.41 13.72 -14.09
CA LYS A 237 -25.97 12.33 -14.34
C LYS A 237 -25.57 12.18 -15.81
N ILE A 238 -24.35 11.73 -16.08
CA ILE A 238 -23.97 11.27 -17.42
C ILE A 238 -24.26 9.77 -17.51
N PRO A 239 -24.98 9.29 -18.53
CA PRO A 239 -25.27 7.88 -18.69
C PRO A 239 -24.03 7.07 -19.11
N ASN A 240 -24.07 5.75 -18.82
CA ASN A 240 -23.22 4.68 -19.35
C ASN A 240 -21.92 4.31 -18.59
N VAL A 241 -21.92 4.36 -17.25
CA VAL A 241 -20.98 3.56 -16.43
C VAL A 241 -21.81 2.71 -15.47
N ASN A 242 -21.63 1.39 -15.50
CA ASN A 242 -22.47 0.44 -14.75
C ASN A 242 -21.83 0.10 -13.40
N GLU A 243 -21.75 1.13 -12.53
CA GLU A 243 -21.23 1.05 -11.15
C GLU A 243 -22.33 0.97 -10.10
#